data_AF-A0A229GIM0-F1
#
_entry.id   AF-A0A229GIM0-F1
#
_cell.length_a   1.000
_cell.length_b   1.000
_cell.length_c   1.000
_cell.angle_alpha   90.00
_cell.angle_beta   90.00
_cell.angle_gamma   90.00
#
_symmetry.space_group_name_H-M   'P 1'
#
loop_
_entity.id
_entity.type
_entity.pdbx_description
1 polymer ?
#
loop_
_entity_poly.entity_id
_entity_poly.type
_entity_poly.pdbx_seq_one_letter_code
_entity_poly.pdbx_strand_id
1 'polypeptide(L)'
;MLNNNQLNKNVANKTAVIGFLGTTLDNGFNDKRWQRWRPTVSLGLHDELLVDELHILYSTRDKRLFKIIKDDVAQVSPQTQVIGHHVSLSSPWDFADVYAELYDFAAAFEFRDNTDYLLHLTTGTHVAQICWFLLVEAGFIPADLLQTSPCSRPDQADPQGRYQVIDLDVSRYDGLRARFEAEKQQHWQTLQANLVTQNAAYQQLISDIEKVATRSTAPILLMGATGAGKSQLASQIYALKKIKSDSTTQAKYALDKFVEVNCATLRGDTAMSVLFGHVKGAFTGAASNRDGLLKSADNGLLFLDEIGELGLDEQAMLLTALEEQRFYPLGSDAPINVSFQLMAGTNKDLRQAVANSEFRADLFARLNTWTFFLPSLKDRLEDLPANIDYELARLGSEQQQQYRFTVEARQLYESFAMSADATWQGNFRDLTASMIRLTTLAESKAIRVEDVQAEIERLKELWLLPISNILQSQNSLSGNEPKPALNREMAEQGSHTVLSQYLDERTLITIDPFDAVQLAYVIEVCIQHKNQATAGRYLYANSRDKLKSPNDSDRLRKYLMKFGLKFDELGKNTL
;
A
#
# COMPACT_ATOMS: atom_id res chain seq x y z
N MET A 1 8.53 -43.45 -27.36
CA MET A 1 9.58 -43.86 -28.32
C MET A 1 10.83 -43.08 -27.98
N LEU A 2 11.83 -43.80 -27.49
CA LEU A 2 13.29 -43.58 -27.56
C LEU A 2 13.81 -42.15 -27.73
N ASN A 3 14.57 -41.71 -26.73
CA ASN A 3 15.97 -41.28 -26.93
C ASN A 3 16.68 -41.42 -25.56
N ASN A 4 17.32 -42.56 -25.28
CA ASN A 4 18.75 -42.79 -25.55
C ASN A 4 19.60 -41.57 -25.20
N ASN A 5 19.91 -41.39 -23.91
CA ASN A 5 21.14 -40.76 -23.44
C ASN A 5 21.57 -41.23 -22.02
N GLN A 6 21.15 -42.43 -21.63
CA GLN A 6 21.85 -43.19 -20.58
C GLN A 6 22.83 -44.13 -21.28
N LEU A 7 24.05 -43.66 -21.53
CA LEU A 7 25.29 -44.42 -21.83
C LEU A 7 26.24 -43.52 -22.64
N ASN A 8 26.91 -42.58 -21.96
CA ASN A 8 28.29 -42.15 -22.25
C ASN A 8 28.69 -40.98 -21.35
N LYS A 9 29.51 -41.28 -20.33
CA LYS A 9 30.66 -40.50 -19.83
C LYS A 9 31.03 -40.97 -18.42
N ASN A 10 31.67 -42.15 -18.32
CA ASN A 10 32.52 -42.49 -17.19
C ASN A 10 33.97 -42.15 -17.58
N VAL A 11 34.23 -40.87 -17.81
CA VAL A 11 35.56 -40.29 -17.67
C VAL A 11 35.44 -39.49 -16.39
N ALA A 12 36.17 -39.86 -15.33
CA ALA A 12 36.19 -39.05 -14.13
C ALA A 12 36.56 -37.61 -14.54
N ASN A 13 35.69 -36.65 -14.25
CA ASN A 13 35.99 -35.24 -14.49
C ASN A 13 37.24 -34.89 -13.69
N LYS A 14 38.06 -34.00 -14.24
CA LYS A 14 39.22 -33.49 -13.50
C LYS A 14 38.74 -32.55 -12.39
N THR A 15 39.38 -32.53 -11.24
CA THR A 15 39.08 -31.56 -10.18
C THR A 15 40.08 -30.42 -10.21
N ALA A 16 39.61 -29.19 -10.37
CA ALA A 16 40.44 -27.99 -10.32
C ALA A 16 40.04 -27.10 -9.14
N VAL A 17 40.99 -26.80 -8.25
CA VAL A 17 40.76 -25.90 -7.12
C VAL A 17 41.33 -24.51 -7.45
N ILE A 18 40.53 -23.47 -7.25
CA ILE A 18 40.93 -22.07 -7.40
C ILE A 18 40.92 -21.41 -6.03
N GLY A 19 41.98 -20.70 -5.65
CA GLY A 19 42.04 -20.04 -4.35
C GLY A 19 43.13 -18.98 -4.25
N PHE A 20 43.08 -18.19 -3.18
CA PHE A 20 44.15 -17.26 -2.87
C PHE A 20 45.30 -17.95 -2.15
N LEU A 21 46.50 -17.42 -2.30
CA LEU A 21 47.63 -17.80 -1.45
C LEU A 21 47.36 -17.39 0.01
N GLY A 22 47.42 -18.32 0.96
CA GLY A 22 47.29 -18.02 2.39
C GLY A 22 48.53 -17.36 2.99
N THR A 23 48.74 -16.07 2.75
CA THR A 23 49.95 -15.33 3.17
C THR A 23 50.30 -15.51 4.66
N THR A 24 49.29 -15.57 5.54
CA THR A 24 49.47 -15.81 6.98
C THR A 24 49.44 -17.29 7.36
N LEU A 25 48.36 -17.99 6.98
CA LEU A 25 48.08 -19.35 7.44
C LEU A 25 48.97 -20.40 6.77
N ASP A 26 49.30 -20.19 5.50
CA ASP A 26 50.16 -21.13 4.81
C ASP A 26 51.60 -20.93 5.26
N ASN A 27 52.22 -19.73 5.12
CA ASN A 27 53.63 -19.42 5.45
C ASN A 27 54.60 -20.65 5.22
N GLY A 28 55.82 -20.75 5.74
CA GLY A 28 56.59 -22.01 5.65
C GLY A 28 58.08 -21.84 5.60
N PHE A 29 58.60 -20.73 6.11
CA PHE A 29 60.04 -20.46 6.07
C PHE A 29 60.86 -21.27 7.08
N ASN A 30 60.25 -22.19 7.84
CA ASN A 30 60.92 -23.05 8.81
C ASN A 30 60.55 -24.54 8.64
N ASP A 31 61.36 -25.43 9.22
CA ASP A 31 61.18 -26.89 9.09
C ASP A 31 59.96 -27.42 9.86
N LYS A 32 59.48 -26.66 10.86
CA LYS A 32 58.26 -26.99 11.61
C LYS A 32 56.98 -26.84 10.77
N ARG A 33 57.07 -26.38 9.52
CA ARG A 33 55.91 -26.17 8.64
C ARG A 33 55.07 -27.42 8.39
N TRP A 34 55.67 -28.61 8.50
CA TRP A 34 55.00 -29.91 8.33
C TRP A 34 54.20 -30.35 9.56
N GLN A 35 54.36 -29.68 10.71
CA GLN A 35 53.67 -30.02 11.96
C GLN A 35 52.42 -29.13 12.19
N ARG A 36 52.15 -28.19 11.28
CA ARG A 36 51.02 -27.27 11.40
C ARG A 36 50.07 -27.42 10.22
N TRP A 37 48.80 -27.15 10.49
CA TRP A 37 47.80 -27.04 9.45
C TRP A 37 48.06 -25.83 8.55
N ARG A 38 48.05 -26.06 7.24
CA ARG A 38 48.30 -25.07 6.19
C ARG A 38 47.22 -25.24 5.12
N PRO A 39 46.24 -24.32 5.02
CA PRO A 39 45.02 -24.51 4.22
C PRO A 39 45.25 -24.95 2.77
N THR A 40 46.25 -24.38 2.09
CA THR A 40 46.49 -24.68 0.68
C THR A 40 47.22 -26.02 0.52
N VAL A 41 48.15 -26.35 1.42
CA VAL A 41 48.88 -27.62 1.39
C VAL A 41 47.99 -28.78 1.85
N SER A 42 47.06 -28.53 2.79
CA SER A 42 46.13 -29.56 3.27
C SER A 42 45.26 -30.15 2.17
N LEU A 43 44.98 -29.39 1.12
CA LEU A 43 44.22 -29.89 -0.05
C LEU A 43 44.89 -31.12 -0.69
N GLY A 44 46.23 -31.17 -0.69
CA GLY A 44 46.99 -32.31 -1.21
C GLY A 44 47.24 -33.42 -0.19
N LEU A 45 46.71 -33.32 1.03
CA LEU A 45 46.84 -34.33 2.08
C LEU A 45 45.58 -35.20 2.24
N HIS A 46 44.49 -34.93 1.52
CA HIS A 46 43.24 -35.66 1.62
C HIS A 46 43.13 -36.73 0.54
N ASP A 47 43.08 -38.01 0.93
CA ASP A 47 42.96 -39.13 -0.02
C ASP A 47 41.65 -39.12 -0.81
N GLU A 48 40.58 -38.55 -0.23
CA GLU A 48 39.25 -38.47 -0.83
C GLU A 48 39.10 -37.28 -1.80
N LEU A 49 39.97 -36.28 -1.71
CA LEU A 49 39.94 -35.07 -2.55
C LEU A 49 41.11 -35.09 -3.54
N LEU A 50 40.89 -35.71 -4.70
CA LEU A 50 41.90 -35.80 -5.74
C LEU A 50 41.94 -34.50 -6.56
N VAL A 51 42.83 -33.58 -6.19
CA VAL A 51 43.03 -32.31 -6.90
C VAL A 51 43.98 -32.50 -8.09
N ASP A 52 43.49 -32.39 -9.32
CA ASP A 52 44.31 -32.46 -10.53
C ASP A 52 45.05 -31.14 -10.78
N GLU A 53 44.35 -30.01 -10.64
CA GLU A 53 44.88 -28.67 -10.90
C GLU A 53 44.62 -27.75 -9.70
N LEU A 54 45.66 -27.07 -9.21
CA LEU A 54 45.56 -26.11 -8.12
C LEU A 54 45.98 -24.72 -8.61
N HIS A 55 44.99 -23.88 -8.87
CA HIS A 55 45.13 -22.50 -9.33
C HIS A 55 45.24 -21.56 -8.11
N ILE A 56 46.41 -20.96 -7.93
CA ILE A 56 46.69 -20.08 -6.79
C ILE A 56 46.85 -18.65 -7.28
N LEU A 57 45.99 -17.75 -6.82
CA LEU A 57 46.12 -16.32 -7.02
C LEU A 57 47.11 -15.74 -6.00
N TYR A 58 48.13 -15.03 -6.48
CA TYR A 58 49.18 -14.45 -5.62
C TYR A 58 49.66 -13.10 -6.13
N SER A 59 50.13 -12.25 -5.21
CA SER A 59 50.71 -10.94 -5.52
C SER A 59 52.20 -11.05 -5.83
N THR A 60 52.78 -10.00 -6.45
CA THR A 60 54.24 -9.92 -6.69
C THR A 60 55.07 -10.10 -5.40
N ARG A 61 54.55 -9.63 -4.27
CA ARG A 61 55.23 -9.65 -2.96
C ARG A 61 55.33 -11.07 -2.40
N ASP A 62 54.39 -11.93 -2.75
CA ASP A 62 54.27 -13.28 -2.18
C ASP A 62 54.87 -14.37 -3.07
N LYS A 63 55.54 -14.00 -4.16
CA LYS A 63 56.16 -14.93 -5.13
C LYS A 63 57.08 -15.96 -4.47
N ARG A 64 57.80 -15.56 -3.40
CA ARG A 64 58.65 -16.48 -2.63
C ARG A 64 57.83 -17.54 -1.89
N LEU A 65 56.72 -17.15 -1.27
CA LEU A 65 55.83 -18.05 -0.56
C LEU A 65 55.10 -18.99 -1.53
N PHE A 66 54.62 -18.47 -2.66
CA PHE A 66 54.02 -19.29 -3.72
C PHE A 66 54.96 -20.42 -4.17
N LYS A 67 56.26 -20.13 -4.35
CA LYS A 67 57.25 -21.16 -4.71
C LYS A 67 57.37 -22.25 -3.65
N ILE A 68 57.40 -21.88 -2.36
CA ILE A 68 57.43 -22.84 -1.25
C ILE A 68 56.18 -23.72 -1.27
N ILE A 69 54.99 -23.14 -1.46
CA ILE A 69 53.74 -23.89 -1.52
C ILE A 69 53.72 -24.84 -2.70
N LYS A 70 54.19 -24.40 -3.87
CA LYS A 70 54.32 -25.26 -5.05
C LYS A 70 55.24 -26.47 -4.79
N ASP A 71 56.39 -26.24 -4.16
CA ASP A 71 57.34 -27.30 -3.84
C ASP A 71 56.81 -28.25 -2.74
N ASP A 72 56.07 -27.72 -1.75
CA ASP A 72 55.47 -28.51 -0.67
C ASP A 72 54.27 -29.34 -1.17
N VAL A 73 53.40 -28.78 -2.03
CA VAL A 73 52.27 -29.51 -2.65
C VAL A 73 52.80 -30.65 -3.52
N ALA A 74 53.87 -30.43 -4.29
CA ALA A 74 54.49 -31.48 -5.11
C ALA A 74 55.05 -32.66 -4.27
N GLN A 75 55.38 -32.43 -2.99
CA GLN A 75 55.82 -33.50 -2.09
C GLN A 75 54.66 -34.33 -1.53
N VAL A 76 53.53 -33.69 -1.22
CA VAL A 76 52.36 -34.38 -0.63
C VAL A 76 51.42 -34.96 -1.68
N SER A 77 51.25 -34.27 -2.80
CA SER A 77 50.46 -34.71 -3.95
C SER A 77 51.24 -34.48 -5.25
N PRO A 78 52.11 -35.44 -5.65
CA PRO A 78 52.93 -35.32 -6.86
C PRO A 78 52.13 -35.23 -8.16
N GLN A 79 50.85 -35.63 -8.13
CA GLN A 79 49.96 -35.63 -9.29
C GLN A 79 49.28 -34.27 -9.50
N THR A 80 49.20 -33.43 -8.46
CA THR A 80 48.55 -32.12 -8.53
C THR A 80 49.42 -31.11 -9.27
N GLN A 81 48.89 -30.53 -10.35
CA GLN A 81 49.54 -29.45 -11.08
C GLN A 81 49.24 -28.09 -10.43
N VAL A 82 50.25 -27.47 -9.82
CA VAL A 82 50.12 -26.12 -9.24
C VAL A 82 50.38 -25.03 -10.29
N ILE A 83 49.36 -24.22 -10.55
CA ILE A 83 49.33 -23.13 -11.54
C ILE A 83 49.17 -21.81 -10.79
N GLY A 84 50.06 -20.85 -11.07
CA GLY A 84 50.04 -19.55 -10.41
C GLY A 84 49.42 -18.48 -11.30
N HIS A 85 48.50 -17.69 -10.72
CA HIS A 85 47.88 -16.53 -11.36
C HIS A 85 48.29 -15.27 -10.64
N HIS A 86 48.86 -14.33 -11.38
CA HIS A 86 49.32 -13.07 -10.81
C HIS A 86 48.15 -12.09 -10.75
N VAL A 87 47.93 -11.48 -9.58
CA VAL A 87 46.91 -10.44 -9.39
C VAL A 87 47.49 -9.17 -8.78
N SER A 88 47.00 -8.02 -9.24
CA SER A 88 47.45 -6.69 -8.88
C SER A 88 46.41 -5.95 -8.04
N LEU A 89 46.22 -6.37 -6.79
CA LEU A 89 45.31 -5.71 -5.86
C LEU A 89 45.93 -4.43 -5.27
N SER A 90 45.49 -3.26 -5.78
CA SER A 90 45.89 -1.93 -5.28
C SER A 90 45.58 -1.75 -3.79
N SER A 91 44.36 -2.12 -3.38
CA SER A 91 43.90 -2.13 -1.99
C SER A 91 43.14 -3.43 -1.72
N PRO A 92 43.71 -4.39 -0.96
CA PRO A 92 43.04 -5.66 -0.62
C PRO A 92 41.80 -5.53 0.28
N TRP A 93 41.48 -4.30 0.69
CA TRP A 93 40.34 -3.94 1.55
C TRP A 93 39.30 -3.09 0.82
N ASP A 94 39.63 -2.57 -0.37
CA ASP A 94 38.67 -1.86 -1.20
C ASP A 94 37.84 -2.88 -1.98
N PHE A 95 36.53 -2.85 -1.76
CA PHE A 95 35.65 -3.84 -2.35
C PHE A 95 35.56 -3.70 -3.88
N ALA A 96 35.52 -2.48 -4.41
CA ALA A 96 35.37 -2.25 -5.84
C ALA A 96 36.62 -2.69 -6.60
N ASP A 97 37.80 -2.36 -6.09
CA ASP A 97 39.08 -2.78 -6.67
C ASP A 97 39.23 -4.31 -6.65
N VAL A 98 38.92 -4.95 -5.51
CA VAL A 98 39.03 -6.41 -5.37
C VAL A 98 38.02 -7.12 -6.26
N TYR A 99 36.79 -6.63 -6.33
CA TYR A 99 35.76 -7.20 -7.18
C TYR A 99 36.13 -7.09 -8.67
N ALA A 100 36.63 -5.93 -9.12
CA ALA A 100 37.03 -5.73 -10.51
C ALA A 100 38.17 -6.67 -10.92
N GLU A 101 39.23 -6.77 -10.12
CA GLU A 101 40.37 -7.65 -10.43
C GLU A 101 39.95 -9.13 -10.47
N LEU A 102 39.08 -9.57 -9.56
CA LEU A 102 38.58 -10.95 -9.53
C LEU A 102 37.60 -11.25 -10.66
N TYR A 103 36.79 -10.27 -11.04
CA TYR A 103 35.93 -10.36 -12.21
C TYR A 103 36.76 -10.49 -13.49
N ASP A 104 37.80 -9.66 -13.66
CA ASP A 104 38.70 -9.72 -14.80
C ASP A 104 39.43 -11.07 -14.87
N PHE A 105 39.86 -11.60 -13.72
CA PHE A 105 40.40 -12.96 -13.63
C PHE A 105 39.38 -14.00 -14.10
N ALA A 106 38.14 -13.98 -13.57
CA ALA A 106 37.10 -14.94 -13.91
C ALA A 106 36.74 -14.87 -15.40
N ALA A 107 36.67 -13.65 -15.98
CA ALA A 107 36.39 -13.44 -17.39
C ALA A 107 37.52 -13.91 -18.31
N ALA A 108 38.78 -13.84 -17.86
CA ALA A 108 39.95 -14.31 -18.60
C ALA A 108 40.22 -15.81 -18.41
N PHE A 109 39.63 -16.45 -17.39
CA PHE A 109 39.86 -17.84 -17.07
C PHE A 109 39.01 -18.77 -17.95
N GLU A 110 39.64 -19.72 -18.62
CA GLU A 110 38.96 -20.68 -19.50
C GLU A 110 38.40 -21.86 -18.69
N PHE A 111 37.10 -21.79 -18.36
CA PHE A 111 36.39 -22.89 -17.71
C PHE A 111 36.07 -24.01 -18.70
N ARG A 112 36.38 -25.26 -18.33
CA ARG A 112 36.21 -26.45 -19.17
C ARG A 112 35.06 -27.31 -18.66
N ASP A 113 34.17 -27.75 -19.56
CA ASP A 113 32.99 -28.58 -19.23
C ASP A 113 33.32 -29.97 -18.63
N ASN A 114 34.57 -30.44 -18.75
CA ASN A 114 35.03 -31.73 -18.23
C ASN A 114 35.86 -31.58 -16.93
N THR A 115 35.73 -30.44 -16.26
CA THR A 115 36.45 -30.12 -15.03
C THR A 115 35.46 -29.66 -13.97
N ASP A 116 35.51 -30.30 -12.81
CA ASP A 116 34.75 -29.91 -11.62
C ASP A 116 35.59 -28.85 -10.89
N TYR A 117 35.07 -27.62 -10.83
CA TYR A 117 35.78 -26.50 -10.20
C TYR A 117 35.36 -26.35 -8.74
N LEU A 118 36.35 -26.15 -7.87
CA LEU A 118 36.16 -25.86 -6.45
C LEU A 118 36.81 -24.51 -6.11
N LEU A 119 36.08 -23.60 -5.48
CA LEU A 119 36.61 -22.31 -5.05
C LEU A 119 36.95 -22.35 -3.56
N HIS A 120 38.25 -22.28 -3.24
CA HIS A 120 38.76 -22.35 -1.87
C HIS A 120 38.59 -21.03 -1.13
N LEU A 121 37.67 -21.01 -0.17
CA LEU A 121 37.27 -19.81 0.58
C LEU A 121 38.07 -19.57 1.87
N THR A 122 38.95 -20.49 2.28
CA THR A 122 39.67 -20.36 3.57
C THR A 122 40.75 -19.28 3.54
N THR A 123 41.33 -19.00 2.37
CA THR A 123 42.45 -18.08 2.19
C THR A 123 42.02 -16.77 1.51
N GLY A 124 42.87 -15.74 1.57
CA GLY A 124 42.54 -14.39 1.09
C GLY A 124 41.98 -13.48 2.20
N THR A 125 41.73 -12.21 1.86
CA THR A 125 41.07 -11.26 2.78
C THR A 125 39.58 -11.56 2.85
N HIS A 126 38.90 -11.15 3.92
CA HIS A 126 37.44 -11.27 4.01
C HIS A 126 36.71 -10.59 2.85
N VAL A 127 37.24 -9.46 2.36
CA VAL A 127 36.72 -8.77 1.17
C VAL A 127 36.81 -9.66 -0.07
N ALA A 128 37.96 -10.31 -0.28
CA ALA A 128 38.16 -11.23 -1.40
C ALA A 128 37.28 -12.49 -1.30
N GLN A 129 37.08 -13.02 -0.09
CA GLN A 129 36.18 -14.15 0.16
C GLN A 129 34.73 -13.80 -0.20
N ILE A 130 34.25 -12.60 0.15
CA ILE A 130 32.91 -12.12 -0.22
C ILE A 130 32.80 -11.93 -1.73
N CYS A 131 33.80 -11.34 -2.37
CA CYS A 131 33.80 -11.16 -3.83
C CYS A 131 33.78 -12.51 -4.56
N TRP A 132 34.54 -13.49 -4.07
CA TRP A 132 34.50 -14.86 -4.57
C TRP A 132 33.12 -15.49 -4.49
N PHE A 133 32.49 -15.39 -3.32
CA PHE A 133 31.12 -15.87 -3.12
C PHE A 133 30.16 -15.23 -4.13
N LEU A 134 30.22 -13.90 -4.31
CA LEU A 134 29.33 -13.17 -5.23
C LEU A 134 29.54 -13.56 -6.70
N LEU A 135 30.78 -13.83 -7.11
CA LEU A 135 31.08 -14.24 -8.49
C LEU A 135 30.59 -15.66 -8.79
N VAL A 136 30.65 -16.56 -7.81
CA VAL A 136 30.07 -17.90 -7.93
C VAL A 136 28.54 -17.84 -7.93
N GLU A 137 27.95 -17.10 -6.98
CA GLU A 137 26.49 -16.93 -6.88
C GLU A 137 25.89 -16.33 -8.16
N ALA A 138 26.55 -15.32 -8.74
CA ALA A 138 26.13 -14.69 -9.98
C ALA A 138 26.38 -15.56 -11.24
N GLY A 139 26.98 -16.75 -11.07
CA GLY A 139 27.25 -17.70 -12.14
C GLY A 139 28.41 -17.34 -13.06
N PHE A 140 29.28 -16.38 -12.67
CA PHE A 140 30.49 -16.06 -13.42
C PHE A 140 31.60 -17.11 -13.24
N ILE A 141 31.56 -17.84 -12.12
CA ILE A 141 32.50 -18.93 -11.82
C ILE A 141 31.67 -20.20 -11.59
N PRO A 142 31.71 -21.19 -12.49
CA PRO A 142 30.96 -22.43 -12.35
C PRO A 142 31.67 -23.39 -11.38
N ALA A 143 31.69 -23.06 -10.09
CA ALA A 143 32.42 -23.82 -9.06
C ALA A 143 31.57 -24.03 -7.79
N ASP A 144 31.77 -25.16 -7.13
CA ASP A 144 31.32 -25.33 -5.74
C ASP A 144 32.28 -24.64 -4.77
N LEU A 145 31.80 -24.29 -3.58
CA LEU A 145 32.66 -23.67 -2.58
C LEU A 145 33.40 -24.75 -1.77
N LEU A 146 34.67 -24.51 -1.48
CA LEU A 146 35.51 -25.39 -0.69
C LEU A 146 36.04 -24.66 0.55
N GLN A 147 35.74 -25.18 1.73
CA GLN A 147 36.24 -24.66 2.99
C GLN A 147 37.10 -25.69 3.70
N THR A 148 38.32 -25.29 4.05
CA THR A 148 39.23 -26.05 4.91
C THR A 148 39.29 -25.46 6.32
N SER A 149 39.52 -26.29 7.33
CA SER A 149 39.63 -25.90 8.74
C SER A 149 40.62 -26.78 9.51
N PRO A 150 41.21 -26.29 10.62
CA PRO A 150 42.06 -27.11 11.47
C PRO A 150 41.20 -28.09 12.29
N CYS A 151 41.80 -29.19 12.76
CA CYS A 151 41.13 -30.12 13.66
C CYS A 151 40.87 -29.49 15.04
N SER A 152 39.71 -29.82 15.66
CA SER A 152 39.19 -29.16 16.86
C SER A 152 39.93 -29.48 18.17
N ARG A 153 40.97 -30.35 18.16
CA ARG A 153 41.72 -30.74 19.36
C ARG A 153 43.06 -30.01 19.41
N PRO A 154 43.29 -29.10 20.38
CA PRO A 154 44.51 -28.29 20.46
C PRO A 154 45.82 -29.08 20.61
N ASP A 155 45.73 -30.31 21.14
CA ASP A 155 46.90 -31.08 21.58
C ASP A 155 47.48 -32.02 20.50
N GLN A 156 46.85 -32.12 19.33
CA GLN A 156 47.36 -32.91 18.21
C GLN A 156 47.79 -32.00 17.06
N ALA A 157 49.09 -32.03 16.76
CA ALA A 157 49.66 -31.47 15.55
C ALA A 157 49.15 -32.26 14.34
N ASP A 158 48.03 -31.84 13.78
CA ASP A 158 47.42 -32.43 12.58
C ASP A 158 47.59 -31.48 11.38
N PRO A 159 48.53 -31.77 10.46
CA PRO A 159 48.74 -30.96 9.27
C PRO A 159 47.65 -31.13 8.22
N GLN A 160 46.86 -32.21 8.27
CA GLN A 160 45.81 -32.52 7.29
C GLN A 160 44.57 -31.64 7.52
N GLY A 161 44.10 -31.54 8.76
CA GLY A 161 42.88 -30.77 9.08
C GLY A 161 41.62 -31.39 8.45
N ARG A 162 40.63 -30.56 8.10
CA ARG A 162 39.36 -30.98 7.52
C ARG A 162 38.98 -30.11 6.33
N TYR A 163 38.22 -30.68 5.39
CA TYR A 163 37.59 -29.94 4.30
C TYR A 163 36.09 -30.20 4.24
N GLN A 164 35.36 -29.25 3.67
CA GLN A 164 33.95 -29.33 3.38
C GLN A 164 33.70 -28.69 2.01
N VAL A 165 33.07 -29.44 1.11
CA VAL A 165 32.52 -28.90 -0.14
C VAL A 165 31.10 -28.43 0.15
N ILE A 166 30.80 -27.20 -0.25
CA ILE A 166 29.51 -26.53 -0.08
C ILE A 166 28.97 -26.30 -1.48
N ASP A 167 27.98 -27.13 -1.81
CA ASP A 167 27.18 -27.03 -3.02
C ASP A 167 26.23 -25.83 -2.88
N LEU A 168 26.35 -24.87 -3.79
CA LEU A 168 25.51 -23.67 -3.84
C LEU A 168 24.24 -23.86 -4.67
N ASP A 169 24.02 -25.05 -5.25
CA ASP A 169 22.85 -25.32 -6.08
C ASP A 169 21.56 -25.00 -5.29
N VAL A 170 20.80 -24.11 -5.90
CA VAL A 170 19.60 -23.46 -5.35
C VAL A 170 18.53 -24.50 -4.97
N SER A 171 18.59 -25.69 -5.56
CA SER A 171 17.67 -26.82 -5.32
C SER A 171 17.70 -27.38 -3.89
N ARG A 172 18.81 -27.26 -3.15
CA ARG A 172 18.87 -27.68 -1.72
C ARG A 172 18.45 -26.60 -0.74
N TYR A 173 18.48 -25.34 -1.18
CA TYR A 173 17.93 -24.22 -0.42
C TYR A 173 16.42 -24.08 -0.61
N ASP A 174 15.78 -24.88 -1.46
CA ASP A 174 14.32 -24.98 -1.54
C ASP A 174 13.68 -25.23 -0.18
N GLY A 175 14.33 -25.92 0.77
CA GLY A 175 13.78 -26.08 2.12
C GLY A 175 13.76 -24.79 2.96
N LEU A 176 14.76 -23.92 2.79
CA LEU A 176 14.86 -22.65 3.51
C LEU A 176 14.10 -21.54 2.77
N ARG A 177 14.18 -21.51 1.44
CA ARG A 177 13.33 -20.70 0.57
C ARG A 177 11.87 -21.10 0.70
N ALA A 178 11.50 -22.37 0.78
CA ALA A 178 10.13 -22.79 1.07
C ALA A 178 9.71 -22.44 2.49
N ARG A 179 10.62 -22.35 3.47
CA ARG A 179 10.28 -21.79 4.79
C ARG A 179 10.07 -20.27 4.74
N PHE A 180 10.92 -19.54 4.02
CA PHE A 180 10.74 -18.10 3.80
C PHE A 180 9.56 -17.78 2.88
N GLU A 181 9.29 -18.60 1.88
CA GLU A 181 8.16 -18.54 0.96
C GLU A 181 6.91 -19.09 1.63
N ALA A 182 6.99 -20.02 2.60
CA ALA A 182 5.86 -20.42 3.44
C ALA A 182 5.55 -19.36 4.50
N GLU A 183 6.52 -18.70 5.11
CA GLU A 183 6.30 -17.51 5.95
C GLU A 183 5.71 -16.37 5.12
N LYS A 184 6.26 -16.13 3.92
CA LYS A 184 5.73 -15.14 2.97
C LYS A 184 4.35 -15.54 2.46
N GLN A 185 4.09 -16.82 2.20
CA GLN A 185 2.77 -17.35 1.85
C GLN A 185 1.81 -17.33 3.02
N GLN A 186 2.25 -17.47 4.27
CA GLN A 186 1.39 -17.31 5.45
C GLN A 186 0.98 -15.85 5.64
N HIS A 187 1.90 -14.90 5.45
CA HIS A 187 1.59 -13.47 5.42
C HIS A 187 0.64 -13.11 4.25
N TRP A 188 0.93 -13.65 3.06
CA TRP A 188 0.11 -13.51 1.85
C TRP A 188 -1.27 -14.14 2.00
N GLN A 189 -1.38 -15.32 2.61
CA GLN A 189 -2.63 -16.02 2.92
C GLN A 189 -3.42 -15.31 4.02
N THR A 190 -2.79 -14.61 4.96
CA THR A 190 -3.52 -13.87 6.01
C THR A 190 -4.25 -12.64 5.45
N LEU A 191 -3.65 -11.99 4.44
CA LEU A 191 -4.31 -10.95 3.65
C LEU A 191 -5.35 -11.53 2.69
N GLN A 192 -4.97 -12.53 1.89
CA GLN A 192 -5.84 -13.12 0.87
C GLN A 192 -7.01 -13.93 1.45
N ALA A 193 -6.87 -14.56 2.62
CA ALA A 193 -7.97 -15.28 3.26
C ALA A 193 -9.15 -14.36 3.61
N ASN A 194 -8.90 -13.05 3.73
CA ASN A 194 -9.93 -12.04 3.98
C ASN A 194 -10.22 -11.15 2.76
N LEU A 195 -9.53 -11.35 1.63
CA LEU A 195 -9.67 -10.61 0.38
C LEU A 195 -9.68 -11.60 -0.78
N VAL A 196 -10.77 -12.36 -0.91
CA VAL A 196 -10.99 -13.22 -2.08
C VAL A 196 -11.24 -12.29 -3.27
N THR A 197 -10.26 -12.19 -4.16
CA THR A 197 -10.36 -11.38 -5.39
C THR A 197 -9.83 -12.15 -6.59
N GLN A 198 -10.59 -12.11 -7.69
CA GLN A 198 -10.20 -12.58 -9.02
C GLN A 198 -9.62 -11.44 -9.87
N ASN A 199 -9.70 -10.19 -9.39
CA ASN A 199 -9.20 -9.02 -10.10
C ASN A 199 -7.67 -8.88 -10.01
N ALA A 200 -6.98 -9.05 -11.13
CA ALA A 200 -5.52 -9.00 -11.20
C ALA A 200 -4.93 -7.64 -10.77
N ALA A 201 -5.61 -6.52 -11.07
CA ALA A 201 -5.15 -5.19 -10.66
C ALA A 201 -5.28 -4.99 -9.14
N TYR A 202 -6.36 -5.49 -8.54
CA TYR A 202 -6.55 -5.46 -7.09
C TYR A 202 -5.57 -6.42 -6.39
N GLN A 203 -5.31 -7.61 -6.94
CA GLN A 203 -4.26 -8.51 -6.44
C GLN A 203 -2.88 -7.83 -6.42
N GLN A 204 -2.52 -7.12 -7.49
CA GLN A 204 -1.28 -6.36 -7.55
C GLN A 204 -1.24 -5.23 -6.51
N LEU A 205 -2.35 -4.49 -6.36
CA LEU A 205 -2.47 -3.45 -5.34
C LEU A 205 -2.28 -4.01 -3.92
N ILE A 206 -2.90 -5.15 -3.60
CA ILE A 206 -2.71 -5.84 -2.33
C ILE A 206 -1.25 -6.31 -2.16
N SER A 207 -0.61 -6.79 -3.23
CA SER A 207 0.83 -7.12 -3.23
C SER A 207 1.70 -5.96 -2.79
N ASP A 208 1.43 -4.80 -3.37
CA ASP A 208 2.26 -3.62 -3.17
C ASP A 208 1.98 -3.01 -1.79
N ILE A 209 0.73 -3.04 -1.32
CA ILE A 209 0.36 -2.71 0.06
C ILE A 209 1.10 -3.61 1.04
N GLU A 210 1.16 -4.93 0.81
CA GLU A 210 1.88 -5.85 1.69
C GLU A 210 3.38 -5.53 1.76
N LYS A 211 4.02 -5.28 0.61
CA LYS A 211 5.44 -4.88 0.55
C LYS A 211 5.67 -3.59 1.32
N VAL A 212 4.82 -2.59 1.15
CA VAL A 212 4.93 -1.31 1.85
C VAL A 212 4.68 -1.48 3.35
N ALA A 213 3.62 -2.19 3.73
CA ALA A 213 3.26 -2.44 5.12
C ALA A 213 4.39 -3.14 5.87
N THR A 214 5.03 -4.11 5.23
CA THR A 214 6.12 -4.90 5.83
C THR A 214 7.47 -4.19 5.79
N ARG A 215 7.76 -3.33 4.81
CA ARG A 215 9.10 -2.75 4.61
C ARG A 215 9.22 -1.27 4.98
N SER A 216 8.11 -0.57 5.19
CA SER A 216 8.09 0.87 5.44
C SER A 216 7.23 1.25 6.66
N THR A 217 7.69 2.27 7.38
CA THR A 217 6.96 2.96 8.45
C THR A 217 6.39 4.31 8.01
N ALA A 218 6.63 4.70 6.74
CA ALA A 218 6.12 5.96 6.20
C ALA A 218 4.58 5.94 6.08
N PRO A 219 3.93 7.12 6.04
CA PRO A 219 2.47 7.21 5.95
C PRO A 219 1.90 6.48 4.73
N ILE A 220 0.75 5.83 4.91
CA ILE A 220 -0.01 5.19 3.82
C ILE A 220 -1.31 5.98 3.61
N LEU A 221 -1.55 6.40 2.37
CA LEU A 221 -2.77 7.07 1.95
C LEU A 221 -3.63 6.12 1.10
N LEU A 222 -4.82 5.78 1.62
CA LEU A 222 -5.83 4.99 0.94
C LEU A 222 -6.89 5.92 0.34
N MET A 223 -6.89 6.03 -0.98
CA MET A 223 -7.86 6.81 -1.74
C MET A 223 -8.93 5.88 -2.32
N GLY A 224 -10.17 6.34 -2.38
CA GLY A 224 -11.23 5.58 -3.03
C GLY A 224 -12.62 6.02 -2.60
N ALA A 225 -13.62 5.60 -3.37
CA ALA A 225 -15.01 5.96 -3.14
C ALA A 225 -15.48 5.58 -1.72
N THR A 226 -16.47 6.31 -1.21
CA THR A 226 -17.10 5.98 0.07
C THR A 226 -17.72 4.59 -0.01
N GLY A 227 -17.46 3.75 0.99
CA GLY A 227 -17.90 2.36 1.00
C GLY A 227 -17.05 1.38 0.18
N ALA A 228 -15.87 1.78 -0.33
CA ALA A 228 -14.95 0.88 -1.04
C ALA A 228 -14.16 -0.08 -0.12
N GLY A 229 -14.30 0.02 1.21
CA GLY A 229 -13.63 -0.86 2.18
C GLY A 229 -12.31 -0.33 2.77
N LYS A 230 -12.07 0.99 2.75
CA LYS A 230 -10.84 1.62 3.28
C LYS A 230 -10.53 1.24 4.74
N SER A 231 -11.50 1.35 5.66
CA SER A 231 -11.31 1.00 7.09
C SER A 231 -11.01 -0.48 7.31
N GLN A 232 -11.65 -1.36 6.53
CA GLN A 232 -11.40 -2.80 6.61
C GLN A 232 -9.98 -3.13 6.15
N LEU A 233 -9.54 -2.54 5.03
CA LEU A 233 -8.18 -2.68 4.53
C LEU A 233 -7.16 -2.11 5.53
N ALA A 234 -7.43 -0.96 6.15
CA ALA A 234 -6.59 -0.40 7.19
C ALA A 234 -6.44 -1.36 8.39
N SER A 235 -7.54 -1.96 8.86
CA SER A 235 -7.51 -2.95 9.95
C SER A 235 -6.67 -4.18 9.59
N GLN A 236 -6.74 -4.64 8.34
CA GLN A 236 -5.93 -5.74 7.82
C GLN A 236 -4.44 -5.36 7.74
N ILE A 237 -4.12 -4.18 7.22
CA ILE A 237 -2.73 -3.67 7.18
C ILE A 237 -2.14 -3.59 8.59
N TYR A 238 -2.92 -3.13 9.57
CA TYR A 238 -2.50 -3.11 10.97
C TYR A 238 -2.20 -4.52 11.49
N ALA A 239 -3.09 -5.50 11.24
CA ALA A 239 -2.90 -6.88 11.67
C ALA A 239 -1.58 -7.48 11.13
N LEU A 240 -1.25 -7.22 9.86
CA LEU A 240 0.01 -7.66 9.26
C LEU A 240 1.22 -7.01 9.91
N LYS A 241 1.17 -5.68 10.09
CA LYS A 241 2.28 -4.93 10.68
C LYS A 241 2.53 -5.40 12.13
N LYS A 242 1.47 -5.74 12.86
CA LYS A 242 1.55 -6.28 14.23
C LYS A 242 2.26 -7.63 14.27
N ILE A 243 1.85 -8.60 13.44
CA ILE A 243 2.44 -9.95 13.39
C ILE A 243 3.95 -9.90 13.15
N LYS A 244 4.41 -9.03 12.23
CA LYS A 244 5.85 -8.87 11.96
C LYS A 244 6.62 -8.23 13.11
N SER A 245 6.00 -7.28 13.81
CA SER A 245 6.62 -6.62 14.95
C SER A 245 6.88 -7.59 16.10
N ASP A 246 6.05 -8.62 16.25
CA ASP A 246 6.19 -9.65 17.29
C ASP A 246 7.26 -10.70 16.95
N SER A 247 7.59 -10.89 15.66
CA SER A 247 8.53 -11.93 15.19
C SER A 247 9.98 -11.46 15.00
N THR A 248 10.25 -10.15 15.00
CA THR A 248 11.59 -9.61 14.75
C THR A 248 12.22 -9.09 16.06
N THR A 249 13.47 -9.44 16.35
CA THR A 249 14.31 -8.91 17.46
C THR A 249 14.55 -7.38 17.40
N GLN A 250 14.05 -6.72 16.35
CA GLN A 250 13.97 -5.27 16.18
C GLN A 250 12.70 -4.72 16.85
N ALA A 251 12.50 -5.05 18.12
CA ALA A 251 11.38 -4.68 18.97
C ALA A 251 11.35 -3.18 19.36
N LYS A 252 11.76 -2.27 18.46
CA LYS A 252 11.82 -0.84 18.73
C LYS A 252 10.51 -0.11 18.37
N TYR A 253 9.58 -0.77 17.67
CA TYR A 253 8.32 -0.18 17.20
C TYR A 253 7.16 -1.20 17.27
N ALA A 254 6.94 -1.80 18.44
CA ALA A 254 5.73 -2.59 18.69
C ALA A 254 4.49 -1.73 18.38
N LEU A 255 3.56 -2.26 17.57
CA LEU A 255 2.31 -1.60 17.23
C LEU A 255 1.21 -2.08 18.19
N ASP A 256 1.19 -1.51 19.38
CA ASP A 256 0.38 -2.01 20.50
C ASP A 256 -1.12 -1.73 20.29
N LYS A 257 -1.44 -0.65 19.60
CA LYS A 257 -2.82 -0.15 19.44
C LYS A 257 -3.12 0.26 18.00
N PHE A 258 -4.37 0.04 17.61
CA PHE A 258 -4.98 0.59 16.40
C PHE A 258 -6.03 1.60 16.82
N VAL A 259 -5.85 2.86 16.47
CA VAL A 259 -6.78 3.95 16.78
C VAL A 259 -7.38 4.46 15.47
N GLU A 260 -8.68 4.23 15.28
CA GLU A 260 -9.43 4.72 14.14
C GLU A 260 -10.19 6.00 14.50
N VAL A 261 -10.08 7.02 13.65
CA VAL A 261 -10.76 8.31 13.81
C VAL A 261 -11.42 8.70 12.50
N ASN A 262 -12.74 8.91 12.53
CA ASN A 262 -13.47 9.44 11.39
C ASN A 262 -13.48 10.98 11.44
N CYS A 263 -12.68 11.61 10.57
CA CYS A 263 -12.53 13.05 10.51
C CYS A 263 -13.80 13.78 10.06
N ALA A 264 -14.72 13.12 9.36
CA ALA A 264 -16.00 13.73 8.96
C ALA A 264 -16.91 14.07 10.17
N THR A 265 -16.69 13.41 11.31
CA THR A 265 -17.43 13.67 12.55
C THR A 265 -16.85 14.81 13.39
N LEU A 266 -15.70 15.34 12.97
CA LEU A 266 -14.93 16.33 13.72
C LEU A 266 -15.11 17.73 13.08
N ARG A 267 -15.47 18.74 13.89
CA ARG A 267 -15.64 20.13 13.41
C ARG A 267 -15.10 21.15 14.41
N GLY A 268 -14.28 22.10 13.95
CA GLY A 268 -13.76 23.23 14.72
C GLY A 268 -13.07 22.81 16.03
N ASP A 269 -13.24 23.57 17.10
CA ASP A 269 -12.60 23.33 18.41
C ASP A 269 -12.82 21.92 18.96
N THR A 270 -13.93 21.26 18.61
CA THR A 270 -14.19 19.88 19.00
C THR A 270 -13.25 18.88 18.30
N ALA A 271 -12.86 19.14 17.05
CA ALA A 271 -11.90 18.33 16.30
C ALA A 271 -10.53 18.38 16.96
N MET A 272 -10.03 19.59 17.21
CA MET A 272 -8.76 19.81 17.87
C MET A 272 -8.74 19.20 19.27
N SER A 273 -9.81 19.39 20.05
CA SER A 273 -9.94 18.80 21.38
C SER A 273 -9.97 17.27 21.36
N VAL A 274 -10.55 16.64 20.34
CA VAL A 274 -10.65 15.17 20.27
C VAL A 274 -9.31 14.58 19.80
N LEU A 275 -8.68 15.16 18.78
CA LEU A 275 -7.42 14.66 18.23
C LEU A 275 -6.25 14.91 19.18
N PHE A 276 -6.11 16.14 19.68
CA PHE A 276 -4.93 16.59 20.44
C PHE A 276 -5.22 16.76 21.95
N GLY A 277 -6.46 16.67 22.39
CA GLY A 277 -6.80 16.87 23.79
C GLY A 277 -6.79 18.35 24.20
N HIS A 278 -7.16 18.61 25.45
CA HIS A 278 -7.19 19.96 26.00
C HIS A 278 -6.94 19.97 27.51
N VAL A 279 -6.49 21.12 28.01
CA VAL A 279 -6.50 21.43 29.44
C VAL A 279 -7.77 22.17 29.84
N LYS A 280 -8.13 22.08 31.11
CA LYS A 280 -9.28 22.77 31.69
C LYS A 280 -9.20 24.27 31.39
N GLY A 281 -10.29 24.80 30.84
CA GLY A 281 -10.39 26.22 30.49
C GLY A 281 -9.84 26.60 29.11
N ALA A 282 -9.42 25.63 28.27
CA ALA A 282 -8.91 25.91 26.93
C ALA A 282 -9.97 26.51 25.98
N PHE A 283 -11.25 26.17 26.15
CA PHE A 283 -12.38 26.73 25.40
C PHE A 283 -13.66 26.70 26.24
N THR A 284 -14.73 27.35 25.75
CA THR A 284 -16.03 27.37 26.42
C THR A 284 -16.64 25.97 26.48
N GLY A 285 -16.64 25.36 27.68
CA GLY A 285 -17.10 23.98 27.89
C GLY A 285 -16.00 23.00 28.33
N ALA A 286 -14.72 23.41 28.32
CA ALA A 286 -13.59 22.62 28.81
C ALA A 286 -13.55 22.53 30.35
N ALA A 287 -14.49 21.78 30.93
CA ALA A 287 -14.65 21.66 32.39
C ALA A 287 -13.54 20.85 33.08
N SER A 288 -12.90 19.93 32.35
CA SER A 288 -11.85 19.03 32.83
C SER A 288 -10.77 18.84 31.75
N ASN A 289 -9.57 18.40 32.15
CA ASN A 289 -8.56 17.98 31.18
C ASN A 289 -9.05 16.74 30.41
N ARG A 290 -8.69 16.63 29.13
CA ARG A 290 -8.97 15.46 28.30
C ARG A 290 -7.76 15.12 27.45
N ASP A 291 -7.36 13.86 27.49
CA ASP A 291 -6.32 13.33 26.60
C ASP A 291 -6.86 13.17 25.18
N GLY A 292 -6.03 13.52 24.19
CA GLY A 292 -6.36 13.38 22.77
C GLY A 292 -6.20 11.96 22.22
N LEU A 293 -6.86 11.68 21.09
CA LEU A 293 -6.75 10.40 20.38
C LEU A 293 -5.33 10.13 19.87
N LEU A 294 -4.56 11.16 19.51
CA LEU A 294 -3.14 10.99 19.13
C LEU A 294 -2.31 10.39 20.27
N LYS A 295 -2.56 10.80 21.52
CA LYS A 295 -1.88 10.22 22.69
C LYS A 295 -2.25 8.75 22.88
N SER A 296 -3.48 8.39 22.55
CA SER A 296 -3.94 6.99 22.61
C SER A 296 -3.28 6.11 21.54
N ALA A 297 -2.83 6.71 20.44
CA ALA A 297 -2.12 6.07 19.34
C ALA A 297 -0.59 6.01 19.55
N ASP A 298 -0.08 6.46 20.70
CA ASP A 298 1.35 6.38 21.03
C ASP A 298 1.81 4.91 21.03
N ASN A 299 2.95 4.66 20.39
CA ASN A 299 3.48 3.35 20.01
C ASN A 299 2.45 2.47 19.29
N GLY A 300 1.63 3.10 18.45
CA GLY A 300 0.55 2.44 17.72
C GLY A 300 0.42 2.93 16.28
N LEU A 301 -0.70 2.55 15.68
CA LEU A 301 -1.11 2.99 14.36
C LEU A 301 -2.37 3.84 14.46
N LEU A 302 -2.29 5.07 13.96
CA LEU A 302 -3.40 5.98 13.83
C LEU A 302 -3.97 5.88 12.41
N PHE A 303 -5.25 5.54 12.29
CA PHE A 303 -5.99 5.60 11.03
C PHE A 303 -6.96 6.79 11.04
N LEU A 304 -6.75 7.73 10.14
CA LEU A 304 -7.60 8.90 9.94
C LEU A 304 -8.47 8.69 8.69
N ASP A 305 -9.74 8.32 8.87
CA ASP A 305 -10.68 8.18 7.76
C ASP A 305 -11.29 9.54 7.38
N GLU A 306 -11.47 9.74 6.08
CA GLU A 306 -11.86 11.01 5.46
C GLU A 306 -11.00 12.21 5.89
N ILE A 307 -9.66 12.08 5.86
CA ILE A 307 -8.70 13.13 6.25
C ILE A 307 -8.90 14.47 5.51
N GLY A 308 -9.46 14.43 4.29
CA GLY A 308 -9.81 15.62 3.51
C GLY A 308 -10.97 16.45 4.08
N GLU A 309 -11.56 16.03 5.21
CA GLU A 309 -12.55 16.79 5.97
C GLU A 309 -11.94 17.63 7.11
N LEU A 310 -10.66 17.45 7.42
CA LEU A 310 -9.97 18.26 8.44
C LEU A 310 -9.81 19.71 7.98
N GLY A 311 -9.97 20.67 8.89
CA GLY A 311 -9.65 22.07 8.64
C GLY A 311 -8.14 22.32 8.59
N LEU A 312 -7.75 23.50 8.11
CA LEU A 312 -6.34 23.85 7.88
C LEU A 312 -5.53 23.91 9.19
N ASP A 313 -6.16 24.28 10.30
CA ASP A 313 -5.51 24.37 11.61
C ASP A 313 -5.24 22.96 12.17
N GLU A 314 -6.21 22.05 12.06
CA GLU A 314 -6.03 20.64 12.43
C GLU A 314 -4.95 19.97 11.57
N GLN A 315 -4.92 20.27 10.27
CA GLN A 315 -3.90 19.78 9.35
C GLN A 315 -2.49 20.28 9.74
N ALA A 316 -2.37 21.54 10.17
CA ALA A 316 -1.10 22.10 10.62
C ALA A 316 -0.59 21.39 11.88
N MET A 317 -1.47 21.19 12.86
CA MET A 317 -1.13 20.46 14.10
C MET A 317 -0.78 19.00 13.83
N LEU A 318 -1.49 18.34 12.92
CA LEU A 318 -1.20 16.97 12.52
C LEU A 318 0.17 16.85 11.84
N LEU A 319 0.52 17.81 10.98
CA LEU A 319 1.85 17.86 10.35
C LEU A 319 2.95 17.98 11.40
N THR A 320 2.81 18.90 12.36
CA THR A 320 3.77 19.05 13.47
C THR A 320 3.89 17.76 14.28
N ALA A 321 2.77 17.10 14.61
CA ALA A 321 2.78 15.82 15.32
C ALA A 321 3.51 14.72 14.53
N LEU A 322 3.34 14.70 13.21
CA LEU A 322 3.95 13.71 12.32
C LEU A 322 5.45 13.94 12.11
N GLU A 323 5.89 15.19 12.00
CA GLU A 323 7.30 15.54 11.75
C GLU A 323 8.13 15.62 13.04
N GLU A 324 7.61 16.29 14.06
CA GLU A 324 8.35 16.52 15.31
C GLU A 324 8.11 15.43 16.36
N GLN A 325 7.17 14.51 16.13
CA GLN A 325 6.80 13.44 17.08
C GLN A 325 6.38 14.01 18.45
N ARG A 326 5.77 15.19 18.42
CA ARG A 326 5.21 15.88 19.59
C ARG A 326 4.08 16.81 19.18
N PHE A 327 3.14 17.08 20.08
CA PHE A 327 2.09 18.06 19.87
C PHE A 327 1.74 18.78 21.18
N TYR A 328 1.02 19.89 21.08
CA TYR A 328 0.53 20.65 22.23
C TYR A 328 -0.98 20.46 22.38
N PRO A 329 -1.49 20.02 23.55
CA PRO A 329 -2.91 20.04 23.83
C PRO A 329 -3.44 21.47 23.77
N LEU A 330 -4.72 21.64 23.41
CA LEU A 330 -5.34 22.96 23.39
C LEU A 330 -5.23 23.63 24.77
N GLY A 331 -4.76 24.89 24.76
CA GLY A 331 -4.56 25.70 25.96
C GLY A 331 -3.36 25.31 26.82
N SER A 332 -2.45 24.44 26.33
CA SER A 332 -1.26 24.02 27.05
C SER A 332 0.02 24.46 26.34
N ASP A 333 0.97 25.00 27.11
CA ASP A 333 2.33 25.29 26.65
C ASP A 333 3.29 24.09 26.83
N ALA A 334 2.79 22.97 27.37
CA ALA A 334 3.58 21.76 27.60
C ALA A 334 3.37 20.77 26.44
N PRO A 335 4.44 20.37 25.72
CA PRO A 335 4.31 19.40 24.65
C PRO A 335 4.12 17.98 25.21
N ILE A 336 3.40 17.16 24.45
CA ILE A 336 3.31 15.71 24.63
C ILE A 336 4.07 15.05 23.49
N ASN A 337 5.07 14.23 23.82
CA ASN A 337 5.77 13.40 22.83
C ASN A 337 4.90 12.19 22.47
N VAL A 338 4.84 11.87 21.19
CA VAL A 338 4.12 10.71 20.67
C VAL A 338 4.87 10.08 19.51
N SER A 339 4.90 8.76 19.47
CA SER A 339 5.48 7.97 18.39
C SER A 339 4.41 7.10 17.75
N PHE A 340 3.98 7.42 16.53
CA PHE A 340 2.91 6.67 15.86
C PHE A 340 3.16 6.51 14.35
N GLN A 341 2.65 5.40 13.79
CA GLN A 341 2.52 5.24 12.35
C GLN A 341 1.17 5.79 11.88
N LEU A 342 1.15 6.43 10.72
CA LEU A 342 -0.04 7.06 10.18
C LEU A 342 -0.56 6.30 8.95
N MET A 343 -1.86 6.02 8.96
CA MET A 343 -2.62 5.69 7.77
C MET A 343 -3.76 6.69 7.60
N ALA A 344 -4.05 7.10 6.38
CA ALA A 344 -5.11 8.06 6.09
C ALA A 344 -6.02 7.51 4.98
N GLY A 345 -7.32 7.73 5.12
CA GLY A 345 -8.34 7.41 4.12
C GLY A 345 -8.98 8.68 3.58
N THR A 346 -9.30 8.74 2.28
CA THR A 346 -10.17 9.80 1.75
C THR A 346 -10.85 9.42 0.44
N ASN A 347 -12.03 9.99 0.19
CA ASN A 347 -12.67 9.97 -1.12
C ASN A 347 -12.35 11.21 -1.99
N LYS A 348 -11.78 12.27 -1.43
CA LYS A 348 -11.48 13.52 -2.14
C LYS A 348 -10.16 13.42 -2.89
N ASP A 349 -10.08 14.12 -4.02
CA ASP A 349 -8.79 14.35 -4.67
C ASP A 349 -8.02 15.41 -3.89
N LEU A 350 -7.08 14.97 -3.05
CA LEU A 350 -6.27 15.88 -2.24
C LEU A 350 -5.41 16.82 -3.09
N ARG A 351 -5.07 16.47 -4.34
CA ARG A 351 -4.34 17.39 -5.22
C ARG A 351 -5.19 18.58 -5.61
N GLN A 352 -6.46 18.34 -5.92
CA GLN A 352 -7.43 19.41 -6.18
C GLN A 352 -7.73 20.21 -4.91
N ALA A 353 -7.87 19.55 -3.77
CA ALA A 353 -8.07 20.24 -2.48
C ALA A 353 -6.89 21.17 -2.14
N VAL A 354 -5.65 20.78 -2.46
CA VAL A 354 -4.47 21.65 -2.35
C VAL A 354 -4.56 22.83 -3.30
N ALA A 355 -4.92 22.61 -4.57
CA ALA A 355 -5.10 23.69 -5.54
C ALA A 355 -6.19 24.70 -5.10
N ASN A 356 -7.23 24.23 -4.43
CA ASN A 356 -8.32 25.03 -3.90
C ASN A 356 -8.01 25.65 -2.52
N SER A 357 -6.81 25.44 -1.96
CA SER A 357 -6.42 25.88 -0.61
C SER A 357 -7.28 25.31 0.53
N GLU A 358 -7.93 24.17 0.30
CA GLU A 358 -8.72 23.42 1.29
C GLU A 358 -7.86 22.37 2.01
N PHE A 359 -6.70 22.05 1.46
CA PHE A 359 -5.73 21.13 2.04
C PHE A 359 -4.31 21.69 1.92
N ARG A 360 -3.49 21.50 2.95
CA ARG A 360 -2.13 22.05 2.94
C ARG A 360 -1.19 21.21 2.06
N ALA A 361 -0.40 21.90 1.25
CA ALA A 361 0.55 21.26 0.32
C ALA A 361 1.66 20.48 1.04
N ASP A 362 2.11 20.96 2.20
CA ASP A 362 3.15 20.33 3.03
C ASP A 362 2.68 18.99 3.62
N LEU A 363 1.49 18.97 4.22
CA LEU A 363 0.86 17.75 4.71
C LEU A 363 0.59 16.76 3.57
N PHE A 364 0.10 17.24 2.42
CA PHE A 364 -0.11 16.37 1.25
C PHE A 364 1.20 15.73 0.78
N ALA A 365 2.28 16.49 0.69
CA ALA A 365 3.59 15.97 0.29
C ALA A 365 4.07 14.86 1.24
N ARG A 366 3.79 14.98 2.54
CA ARG A 366 4.13 13.97 3.54
C ARG A 366 3.27 12.71 3.43
N LEU A 367 1.97 12.87 3.19
CA LEU A 367 1.01 11.76 3.07
C LEU A 367 1.16 10.99 1.75
N ASN A 368 1.51 11.67 0.67
CA ASN A 368 1.55 11.12 -0.69
C ASN A 368 2.79 10.22 -0.97
N THR A 369 3.46 9.73 0.07
CA THR A 369 4.61 8.81 -0.07
C THR A 369 4.15 7.45 -0.60
N TRP A 370 3.10 6.89 0.01
CA TRP A 370 2.52 5.61 -0.40
C TRP A 370 1.01 5.78 -0.61
N THR A 371 0.61 6.07 -1.84
CA THR A 371 -0.79 6.31 -2.20
C THR A 371 -1.35 5.13 -2.97
N PHE A 372 -2.46 4.57 -2.49
CA PHE A 372 -3.16 3.45 -3.11
C PHE A 372 -4.60 3.81 -3.42
N PHE A 373 -5.06 3.49 -4.62
CA PHE A 373 -6.42 3.75 -5.09
C PHE A 373 -7.25 2.47 -5.02
N LEU A 374 -8.18 2.39 -4.08
CA LEU A 374 -9.08 1.27 -3.95
C LEU A 374 -10.16 1.34 -5.04
N PRO A 375 -10.31 0.29 -5.87
CA PRO A 375 -11.34 0.24 -6.89
C PRO A 375 -12.74 0.23 -6.27
N SER A 376 -13.68 0.87 -6.97
CA SER A 376 -15.10 0.79 -6.64
C SER A 376 -15.62 -0.64 -6.84
N LEU A 377 -16.81 -0.97 -6.31
CA LEU A 377 -17.39 -2.30 -6.54
C LEU A 377 -17.62 -2.58 -8.04
N LYS A 378 -17.96 -1.54 -8.82
CA LYS A 378 -18.17 -1.66 -10.27
C LYS A 378 -16.92 -2.03 -11.05
N ASP A 379 -15.76 -1.58 -10.57
CA ASP A 379 -14.48 -1.83 -11.24
C ASP A 379 -13.97 -3.26 -10.97
N ARG A 380 -14.65 -4.01 -10.08
CA ARG A 380 -14.30 -5.39 -9.69
C ARG A 380 -15.54 -6.27 -9.48
N LEU A 381 -16.47 -6.24 -10.43
CA LEU A 381 -17.69 -7.08 -10.40
C LEU A 381 -17.39 -8.58 -10.42
N GLU A 382 -16.23 -9.00 -10.94
CA GLU A 382 -15.76 -10.39 -10.88
C GLU A 382 -15.52 -10.90 -9.46
N ASP A 383 -15.31 -10.01 -8.48
CA ASP A 383 -15.18 -10.37 -7.07
C ASP A 383 -16.55 -10.53 -6.39
N LEU A 384 -17.64 -10.11 -7.04
CA LEU A 384 -18.97 -10.05 -6.42
C LEU A 384 -19.43 -11.42 -5.88
N PRO A 385 -19.33 -12.55 -6.61
CA PRO A 385 -19.76 -13.85 -6.08
C PRO A 385 -19.07 -14.22 -4.76
N ALA A 386 -17.76 -13.98 -4.68
CA ALA A 386 -16.97 -14.25 -3.48
C ALA A 386 -17.34 -13.32 -2.32
N ASN A 387 -17.64 -12.06 -2.61
CA ASN A 387 -18.09 -11.10 -1.59
C ASN A 387 -19.48 -11.46 -1.04
N ILE A 388 -20.38 -11.99 -1.87
CA ILE A 388 -21.69 -12.48 -1.39
C ILE A 388 -21.47 -13.67 -0.43
N ASP A 389 -20.59 -14.62 -0.78
CA ASP A 389 -20.31 -15.78 0.07
C ASP A 389 -19.68 -15.36 1.41
N TYR A 390 -18.77 -14.38 1.37
CA TYR A 390 -18.19 -13.79 2.58
C TYR A 390 -19.25 -13.14 3.47
N GLU A 391 -20.14 -12.31 2.92
CA GLU A 391 -21.19 -11.65 3.70
C GLU A 391 -22.19 -12.64 4.31
N LEU A 392 -22.57 -13.69 3.57
CA LEU A 392 -23.40 -14.77 4.09
C LEU A 392 -22.74 -15.49 5.26
N ALA A 393 -21.45 -15.83 5.13
CA ALA A 393 -20.70 -16.49 6.19
C ALA A 393 -20.56 -15.60 7.43
N ARG A 394 -20.27 -14.30 7.23
CA ARG A 394 -20.16 -13.30 8.30
C ARG A 394 -21.47 -13.14 9.07
N LEU A 395 -22.56 -12.88 8.37
CA LEU A 395 -23.90 -12.73 8.97
C LEU A 395 -24.38 -14.03 9.63
N GLY A 396 -24.07 -15.18 9.02
CA GLY A 396 -24.34 -16.48 9.59
C GLY A 396 -23.61 -16.71 10.92
N SER A 397 -22.33 -16.36 10.99
CA SER A 397 -21.53 -16.45 12.21
C SER A 397 -22.04 -15.54 13.33
N GLU A 398 -22.34 -14.26 13.00
CA GLU A 398 -22.87 -13.26 13.95
C GLU A 398 -24.20 -13.70 14.57
N GLN A 399 -25.06 -14.37 13.80
CA GLN A 399 -26.39 -14.79 14.23
C GLN A 399 -26.47 -16.26 14.65
N GLN A 400 -25.35 -17.00 14.59
CA GLN A 400 -25.30 -18.45 14.79
C GLN A 400 -26.29 -19.21 13.89
N GLN A 401 -26.42 -18.77 12.64
CA GLN A 401 -27.30 -19.34 11.61
C GLN A 401 -26.52 -19.67 10.35
N GLN A 402 -27.09 -20.55 9.51
CA GLN A 402 -26.58 -20.80 8.16
C GLN A 402 -27.59 -20.31 7.14
N TYR A 403 -27.27 -19.18 6.50
CA TYR A 403 -28.04 -18.63 5.40
C TYR A 403 -27.57 -19.21 4.07
N ARG A 404 -28.51 -19.50 3.19
CA ARG A 404 -28.20 -19.96 1.83
C ARG A 404 -29.20 -19.40 0.83
N PHE A 405 -28.73 -19.12 -0.38
CA PHE A 405 -29.61 -18.91 -1.52
C PHE A 405 -30.11 -20.24 -2.06
N THR A 406 -31.32 -20.28 -2.62
CA THR A 406 -31.63 -21.32 -3.62
C THR A 406 -30.81 -21.07 -4.88
N VAL A 407 -30.63 -22.10 -5.71
CA VAL A 407 -29.78 -22.01 -6.92
C VAL A 407 -30.31 -20.91 -7.84
N GLU A 408 -31.62 -20.86 -8.04
CA GLU A 408 -32.29 -19.88 -8.91
C GLU A 408 -32.20 -18.47 -8.34
N ALA A 409 -32.37 -18.31 -7.02
CA ALA A 409 -32.27 -17.02 -6.35
C ALA A 409 -30.86 -16.45 -6.45
N ARG A 410 -29.83 -17.30 -6.29
CA ARG A 410 -28.43 -16.89 -6.42
C ARG A 410 -28.13 -16.37 -7.82
N GLN A 411 -28.51 -17.14 -8.84
CA GLN A 411 -28.31 -16.78 -10.24
C GLN A 411 -29.01 -15.47 -10.58
N LEU A 412 -30.25 -15.27 -10.11
CA LEU A 412 -30.98 -14.03 -10.31
C LEU A 412 -30.25 -12.84 -9.68
N TYR A 413 -29.83 -12.96 -8.42
CA TYR A 413 -29.16 -11.87 -7.72
C TYR A 413 -27.82 -11.50 -8.38
N GLU A 414 -26.97 -12.49 -8.69
CA GLU A 414 -25.69 -12.26 -9.37
C GLU A 414 -25.89 -11.62 -10.76
N SER A 415 -26.85 -12.12 -11.54
CA SER A 415 -27.13 -11.59 -12.88
C SER A 415 -27.54 -10.12 -12.84
N PHE A 416 -28.39 -9.73 -11.88
CA PHE A 416 -28.76 -8.34 -11.67
C PHE A 416 -27.57 -7.53 -11.17
N ALA A 417 -26.88 -8.01 -10.15
CA ALA A 417 -25.79 -7.31 -9.49
C ALA A 417 -24.58 -7.02 -10.41
N MET A 418 -24.39 -7.85 -11.44
CA MET A 418 -23.37 -7.67 -12.49
C MET A 418 -23.89 -6.92 -13.73
N SER A 419 -25.18 -6.57 -13.78
CA SER A 419 -25.78 -5.86 -14.91
C SER A 419 -25.55 -4.34 -14.84
N ALA A 420 -25.79 -3.66 -15.97
CA ALA A 420 -25.69 -2.19 -16.05
C ALA A 420 -26.72 -1.46 -15.16
N ASP A 421 -27.85 -2.11 -14.81
CA ASP A 421 -28.87 -1.57 -13.91
C ASP A 421 -28.35 -1.47 -12.46
N ALA A 422 -27.32 -2.23 -12.10
CA ALA A 422 -26.78 -2.24 -10.76
C ALA A 422 -25.77 -1.11 -10.54
N THR A 423 -26.26 0.03 -10.04
CA THR A 423 -25.47 1.25 -9.97
C THR A 423 -24.56 1.36 -8.74
N TRP A 424 -24.69 0.47 -7.73
CA TRP A 424 -23.77 0.35 -6.58
C TRP A 424 -23.23 1.69 -6.04
N GLN A 425 -24.10 2.69 -5.87
CA GLN A 425 -23.69 4.06 -5.53
C GLN A 425 -22.94 4.12 -4.18
N GLY A 426 -23.33 3.26 -3.23
CA GLY A 426 -22.66 3.08 -1.94
C GLY A 426 -21.58 1.98 -1.92
N ASN A 427 -21.17 1.44 -3.08
CA ASN A 427 -20.18 0.36 -3.20
C ASN A 427 -20.53 -0.86 -2.32
N PHE A 428 -19.56 -1.36 -1.55
CA PHE A 428 -19.75 -2.52 -0.68
C PHE A 428 -20.73 -2.26 0.46
N ARG A 429 -20.98 -0.99 0.83
CA ARG A 429 -22.02 -0.66 1.82
C ARG A 429 -23.42 -1.05 1.32
N ASP A 430 -23.69 -0.85 0.03
CA ASP A 430 -24.96 -1.25 -0.58
C ASP A 430 -25.07 -2.78 -0.61
N LEU A 431 -23.98 -3.47 -0.95
CA LEU A 431 -23.92 -4.94 -0.95
C LEU A 431 -24.18 -5.51 0.44
N THR A 432 -23.45 -5.03 1.46
CA THR A 432 -23.64 -5.42 2.86
C THR A 432 -25.08 -5.17 3.31
N ALA A 433 -25.63 -3.98 3.01
CA ALA A 433 -27.01 -3.65 3.37
C ALA A 433 -28.02 -4.56 2.67
N SER A 434 -27.77 -4.91 1.42
CA SER A 434 -28.58 -5.85 0.64
C SER A 434 -28.54 -7.26 1.24
N MET A 435 -27.37 -7.75 1.60
CA MET A 435 -27.20 -9.05 2.27
C MET A 435 -27.88 -9.10 3.64
N ILE A 436 -27.78 -8.02 4.43
CA ILE A 436 -28.48 -7.93 5.72
C ILE A 436 -29.98 -8.03 5.50
N ARG A 437 -30.55 -7.29 4.53
CA ARG A 437 -32.00 -7.35 4.24
C ARG A 437 -32.44 -8.73 3.77
N LEU A 438 -31.72 -9.33 2.82
CA LEU A 438 -32.04 -10.66 2.30
C LEU A 438 -32.00 -11.73 3.39
N THR A 439 -30.96 -11.74 4.22
CA THR A 439 -30.84 -12.72 5.32
C THR A 439 -31.88 -12.51 6.42
N THR A 440 -32.23 -11.25 6.72
CA THR A 440 -33.23 -10.90 7.75
C THR A 440 -34.65 -11.26 7.32
N LEU A 441 -34.98 -11.06 6.04
CA LEU A 441 -36.32 -11.28 5.50
C LEU A 441 -36.56 -12.73 5.05
N ALA A 442 -35.50 -13.50 4.81
CA ALA A 442 -35.59 -14.88 4.33
C ALA A 442 -36.26 -15.81 5.35
N GLU A 443 -37.39 -16.39 4.95
CA GLU A 443 -38.06 -17.42 5.75
C GLU A 443 -37.23 -18.72 5.77
N SER A 444 -37.17 -19.36 6.94
CA SER A 444 -36.44 -20.63 7.13
C SER A 444 -34.96 -20.58 6.71
N LYS A 445 -34.33 -19.39 6.75
CA LYS A 445 -32.90 -19.15 6.47
C LYS A 445 -32.49 -19.51 5.03
N ALA A 446 -33.46 -19.64 4.12
CA ALA A 446 -33.25 -19.89 2.71
C ALA A 446 -33.76 -18.69 1.90
N ILE A 447 -32.85 -17.97 1.25
CA ILE A 447 -33.16 -16.83 0.40
C ILE A 447 -33.69 -17.36 -0.92
N ARG A 448 -34.96 -17.05 -1.23
CA ARG A 448 -35.68 -17.52 -2.42
C ARG A 448 -35.75 -16.42 -3.49
N VAL A 449 -36.26 -16.79 -4.65
CA VAL A 449 -36.40 -15.90 -5.81
C VAL A 449 -37.26 -14.67 -5.47
N GLU A 450 -38.33 -14.86 -4.69
CA GLU A 450 -39.23 -13.79 -4.26
C GLU A 450 -38.52 -12.73 -3.39
N ASP A 451 -37.66 -13.18 -2.47
CA ASP A 451 -36.85 -12.29 -1.61
C ASP A 451 -35.87 -11.46 -2.46
N VAL A 452 -35.22 -12.11 -3.43
CA VAL A 452 -34.28 -11.47 -4.36
C VAL A 452 -34.98 -10.45 -5.24
N GLN A 453 -36.15 -10.79 -5.81
CA GLN A 453 -36.90 -9.88 -6.67
C GLN A 453 -37.31 -8.60 -5.91
N ALA A 454 -37.83 -8.76 -4.69
CA ALA A 454 -38.20 -7.64 -3.84
C ALA A 454 -36.99 -6.76 -3.47
N GLU A 455 -35.82 -7.36 -3.27
CA GLU A 455 -34.60 -6.61 -2.98
C GLU A 455 -34.04 -5.90 -4.21
N ILE A 456 -34.13 -6.49 -5.40
CA ILE A 456 -33.75 -5.84 -6.67
C ILE A 456 -34.58 -4.58 -6.89
N GLU A 457 -35.90 -4.66 -6.69
CA GLU A 457 -36.81 -3.52 -6.80
C GLU A 457 -36.43 -2.42 -5.80
N ARG A 458 -36.17 -2.78 -4.54
CA ARG A 458 -35.70 -1.83 -3.52
C ARG A 458 -34.37 -1.17 -3.91
N LEU A 459 -33.39 -1.92 -4.41
CA LEU A 459 -32.10 -1.37 -4.83
C LEU A 459 -32.27 -0.38 -5.98
N LYS A 460 -33.12 -0.72 -6.97
CA LYS A 460 -33.46 0.18 -8.08
C LYS A 460 -34.09 1.47 -7.56
N GLU A 461 -35.05 1.40 -6.65
CA GLU A 461 -35.66 2.59 -6.02
C GLU A 461 -34.64 3.45 -5.26
N LEU A 462 -33.79 2.81 -4.43
CA LEU A 462 -32.77 3.51 -3.64
C LEU A 462 -31.75 4.25 -4.53
N TRP A 463 -31.39 3.67 -5.67
CA TRP A 463 -30.45 4.27 -6.61
C TRP A 463 -31.08 5.30 -7.55
N LEU A 464 -32.41 5.27 -7.71
CA LEU A 464 -33.16 6.29 -8.44
C LEU A 464 -33.31 7.59 -7.63
N LEU A 465 -33.12 7.54 -6.30
CA LEU A 465 -33.11 8.75 -5.47
C LEU A 465 -31.92 9.64 -5.85
N PRO A 466 -32.15 10.89 -6.27
CA PRO A 466 -31.04 11.81 -6.48
C PRO A 466 -30.35 12.06 -5.12
N ILE A 467 -29.06 11.73 -5.04
CA ILE A 467 -28.19 11.86 -3.86
C ILE A 467 -28.25 13.29 -3.26
N SER A 468 -28.70 14.28 -4.02
CA SER A 468 -28.95 15.66 -3.55
C SER A 468 -29.93 15.76 -2.37
N ASN A 469 -30.85 14.82 -2.17
CA ASN A 469 -31.86 14.91 -1.10
C ASN A 469 -31.43 14.30 0.25
N ILE A 470 -30.47 13.36 0.28
CA ILE A 470 -30.03 12.71 1.53
C ILE A 470 -29.01 13.58 2.29
N LEU A 471 -28.25 14.43 1.58
CA LEU A 471 -27.32 15.39 2.19
C LEU A 471 -28.04 16.61 2.83
N GLN A 472 -29.33 16.82 2.55
CA GLN A 472 -30.11 17.91 3.17
C GLN A 472 -30.73 17.53 4.52
N SER A 473 -30.99 16.24 4.79
CA SER A 473 -31.65 15.83 6.04
C SER A 473 -30.70 15.66 7.24
N GLN A 474 -29.38 15.69 7.04
CA GLN A 474 -28.40 15.69 8.15
C GLN A 474 -27.76 17.06 8.43
N ASN A 475 -28.05 18.09 7.62
CA ASN A 475 -27.51 19.44 7.77
C ASN A 475 -28.52 20.48 8.29
N SER A 476 -29.58 20.05 8.98
CA SER A 476 -30.38 20.95 9.80
C SER A 476 -29.70 21.16 11.16
N LEU A 477 -28.54 21.83 11.17
CA LEU A 477 -27.93 22.58 12.30
C LEU A 477 -26.50 23.05 11.93
N SER A 478 -26.33 23.82 10.85
CA SER A 478 -25.33 24.91 10.77
C SER A 478 -25.47 25.64 9.43
N GLY A 479 -25.48 26.97 9.50
CA GLY A 479 -25.57 27.81 8.31
C GLY A 479 -24.23 27.89 7.58
N ASN A 480 -24.22 27.40 6.33
CA ASN A 480 -23.57 27.98 5.15
C ASN A 480 -23.60 26.94 4.02
N GLU A 481 -24.42 27.20 3.00
CA GLU A 481 -24.50 26.39 1.78
C GLU A 481 -23.32 26.69 0.83
N PRO A 482 -22.63 25.68 0.26
CA PRO A 482 -22.03 25.78 -1.06
C PRO A 482 -23.02 25.32 -2.14
N LYS A 483 -23.05 26.10 -3.22
CA LYS A 483 -23.99 26.01 -4.35
C LYS A 483 -23.82 24.72 -5.17
N PRO A 484 -24.90 24.17 -5.78
CA PRO A 484 -24.79 23.15 -6.80
C PRO A 484 -24.12 23.74 -8.06
N ALA A 485 -23.15 23.02 -8.63
CA ALA A 485 -22.67 23.30 -9.97
C ALA A 485 -23.79 22.93 -10.97
N LEU A 486 -24.45 23.94 -11.52
CA LEU A 486 -25.42 23.76 -12.59
C LEU A 486 -24.70 23.30 -13.86
N ASN A 487 -25.22 22.25 -14.49
CA ASN A 487 -24.96 21.98 -15.91
C ASN A 487 -25.39 23.23 -16.70
N ARG A 488 -24.40 23.97 -17.19
CA ARG A 488 -24.56 25.25 -17.89
C ARG A 488 -25.57 25.14 -19.05
N GLU A 489 -25.51 24.03 -19.79
CA GLU A 489 -26.40 23.77 -20.93
C GLU A 489 -27.86 23.53 -20.53
N MET A 490 -28.14 22.86 -19.41
CA MET A 490 -29.52 22.60 -18.94
C MET A 490 -30.15 23.86 -18.32
N ALA A 491 -29.36 24.64 -17.59
CA ALA A 491 -29.81 25.90 -17.00
C ALA A 491 -30.09 26.98 -18.06
N GLU A 492 -29.23 27.05 -19.09
CA GLU A 492 -29.40 27.95 -20.22
C GLU A 492 -30.63 27.56 -21.05
N GLN A 493 -30.88 26.28 -21.33
CA GLN A 493 -32.05 25.83 -22.10
C GLN A 493 -33.39 26.05 -21.39
N GLY A 494 -33.48 25.71 -20.10
CA GLY A 494 -34.70 25.90 -19.30
C GLY A 494 -35.05 27.38 -19.12
N SER A 495 -34.05 28.19 -18.76
CA SER A 495 -34.24 29.64 -18.56
C SER A 495 -34.55 30.36 -19.87
N HIS A 496 -33.89 30.00 -20.98
CA HIS A 496 -34.15 30.60 -22.29
C HIS A 496 -35.57 30.31 -22.78
N THR A 497 -36.11 29.11 -22.53
CA THR A 497 -37.47 28.73 -22.93
C THR A 497 -38.52 29.60 -22.25
N VAL A 498 -38.42 29.79 -20.93
CA VAL A 498 -39.37 30.63 -20.16
C VAL A 498 -39.22 32.10 -20.50
N LEU A 499 -37.98 32.60 -20.60
CA LEU A 499 -37.71 34.03 -20.83
C LEU A 499 -38.10 34.47 -22.25
N SER A 500 -37.96 33.61 -23.25
CA SER A 500 -38.33 33.90 -24.65
C SER A 500 -39.82 34.24 -24.85
N GLN A 501 -40.68 33.84 -23.91
CA GLN A 501 -42.12 34.11 -23.96
C GLN A 501 -42.50 35.52 -23.45
N TYR A 502 -41.61 36.18 -22.69
CA TYR A 502 -41.92 37.41 -21.95
C TYR A 502 -40.92 38.55 -22.20
N LEU A 503 -39.73 38.27 -22.73
CA LEU A 503 -38.71 39.27 -23.07
C LEU A 503 -38.52 39.38 -24.58
N ASP A 504 -38.11 40.55 -25.07
CA ASP A 504 -37.73 40.75 -26.45
C ASP A 504 -36.31 40.20 -26.73
N GLU A 505 -36.03 39.88 -28.00
CA GLU A 505 -34.73 39.28 -28.41
C GLU A 505 -33.52 40.12 -27.99
N ARG A 506 -33.67 41.45 -27.94
CA ARG A 506 -32.59 42.34 -27.49
C ARG A 506 -32.29 42.16 -26.00
N THR A 507 -33.31 42.12 -25.14
CA THR A 507 -33.12 41.95 -23.70
C THR A 507 -32.60 40.54 -23.37
N LEU A 508 -33.06 39.51 -24.10
CA LEU A 508 -32.58 38.13 -23.98
C LEU A 508 -31.09 37.95 -24.28
N ILE A 509 -30.55 38.72 -25.21
CA ILE A 509 -29.12 38.67 -25.56
C ILE A 509 -28.26 39.46 -24.55
N THR A 510 -28.83 40.51 -23.95
CA THR A 510 -28.09 41.41 -23.05
C THR A 510 -28.20 41.08 -21.56
N ILE A 511 -29.13 40.19 -21.16
CA ILE A 511 -29.32 39.81 -19.77
C ILE A 511 -28.15 38.96 -19.29
N ASP A 512 -27.61 39.27 -18.11
CA ASP A 512 -26.55 38.48 -17.51
C ASP A 512 -27.04 37.06 -17.21
N PRO A 513 -26.22 36.00 -17.40
CA PRO A 513 -26.61 34.63 -17.10
C PRO A 513 -27.12 34.42 -15.67
N PHE A 514 -26.58 35.19 -14.71
CA PHE A 514 -27.05 35.20 -13.32
C PHE A 514 -28.48 35.74 -13.18
N ASP A 515 -28.78 36.86 -13.83
CA ASP A 515 -30.10 37.48 -13.81
C ASP A 515 -31.13 36.65 -14.59
N ALA A 516 -30.71 35.98 -15.67
CA ALA A 516 -31.57 35.12 -16.49
C ALA A 516 -32.15 33.94 -15.69
N VAL A 517 -31.30 33.21 -14.97
CA VAL A 517 -31.74 32.06 -14.16
C VAL A 517 -32.68 32.50 -13.04
N GLN A 518 -32.38 33.62 -12.38
CA GLN A 518 -33.24 34.16 -11.33
C GLN A 518 -34.59 34.62 -11.86
N LEU A 519 -34.60 35.33 -12.98
CA LEU A 519 -35.82 35.86 -13.58
C LEU A 519 -36.72 34.75 -14.09
N ALA A 520 -36.17 33.71 -14.71
CA ALA A 520 -36.93 32.54 -15.18
C ALA A 520 -37.69 31.88 -14.01
N TYR A 521 -36.99 31.61 -12.90
CA TYR A 521 -37.61 31.05 -11.70
C TYR A 521 -38.67 31.97 -11.09
N VAL A 522 -38.41 33.29 -11.06
CA VAL A 522 -39.40 34.27 -10.55
C VAL A 522 -40.66 34.29 -11.42
N ILE A 523 -40.53 34.21 -12.75
CA ILE A 523 -41.67 34.14 -13.67
C ILE A 523 -42.49 32.87 -13.45
N GLU A 524 -41.85 31.70 -13.35
CA GLU A 524 -42.52 30.43 -13.07
C GLU A 524 -43.33 30.48 -11.78
N VAL A 525 -42.72 31.00 -10.71
CA VAL A 525 -43.41 31.18 -9.42
C VAL A 525 -44.58 32.14 -9.54
N CYS A 526 -44.44 33.23 -10.31
CA CYS A 526 -45.55 34.17 -10.54
C CYS A 526 -46.73 33.51 -11.27
N ILE A 527 -46.46 32.66 -12.28
CA ILE A 527 -47.49 31.92 -13.03
C ILE A 527 -48.24 30.93 -12.13
N GLN A 528 -47.54 30.28 -11.19
CA GLN A 528 -48.14 29.28 -10.30
C GLN A 528 -49.01 29.87 -9.17
N HIS A 529 -48.98 31.19 -8.97
CA HIS A 529 -49.63 31.84 -7.83
C HIS A 529 -50.72 32.84 -8.26
N LYS A 530 -51.84 32.83 -7.53
CA LYS A 530 -53.05 33.60 -7.91
C LYS A 530 -52.89 35.12 -7.84
N ASN A 531 -51.98 35.62 -7.00
CA ASN A 531 -51.72 37.05 -6.86
C ASN A 531 -50.28 37.32 -6.44
N GLN A 532 -49.85 38.56 -6.68
CA GLN A 532 -48.50 39.04 -6.39
C GLN A 532 -48.10 38.90 -4.91
N ALA A 533 -49.07 38.96 -3.99
CA ALA A 533 -48.79 38.81 -2.56
C ALA A 533 -48.43 37.38 -2.18
N THR A 534 -49.10 36.37 -2.75
CA THR A 534 -48.75 34.96 -2.49
C THR A 534 -47.43 34.57 -3.16
N ALA A 535 -47.19 35.04 -4.38
CA ALA A 535 -45.92 34.83 -5.08
C ALA A 535 -44.75 35.48 -4.34
N GLY A 536 -44.92 36.73 -3.90
CA GLY A 536 -43.91 37.46 -3.14
C GLY A 536 -43.59 36.78 -1.81
N ARG A 537 -44.62 36.31 -1.08
CA ARG A 537 -44.39 35.52 0.14
C ARG A 537 -43.56 34.29 -0.17
N TYR A 538 -43.92 33.51 -1.18
CA TYR A 538 -43.17 32.31 -1.56
C TYR A 538 -41.70 32.62 -1.85
N LEU A 539 -41.42 33.62 -2.71
CA LEU A 539 -40.06 33.99 -3.10
C LEU A 539 -39.20 34.53 -1.94
N TYR A 540 -39.81 35.23 -0.99
CA TYR A 540 -39.09 35.86 0.12
C TYR A 540 -39.25 35.14 1.45
N ALA A 541 -39.64 33.85 1.43
CA ALA A 541 -39.99 33.06 2.61
C ALA A 541 -38.97 33.12 3.76
N ASN A 542 -37.68 32.98 3.44
CA ASN A 542 -36.63 32.97 4.47
C ASN A 542 -36.18 34.38 4.91
N SER A 543 -36.45 35.40 4.09
CA SER A 543 -36.02 36.78 4.38
C SER A 543 -37.10 37.61 5.09
N ARG A 544 -38.37 37.20 5.00
CA ARG A 544 -39.50 37.95 5.56
C ARG A 544 -39.46 38.04 7.09
N ASP A 545 -38.98 37.00 7.77
CA ASP A 545 -38.95 36.90 9.24
C ASP A 545 -37.84 37.76 9.88
N LYS A 546 -36.94 38.31 9.06
CA LYS A 546 -35.80 39.13 9.49
C LYS A 546 -36.01 40.64 9.27
N LEU A 547 -37.15 41.06 8.71
CA LEU A 547 -37.39 42.45 8.29
C LEU A 547 -38.50 43.14 9.11
N LYS A 548 -38.29 44.41 9.45
CA LYS A 548 -39.23 45.25 10.25
C LYS A 548 -40.57 45.53 9.56
N SER A 549 -40.67 45.43 8.23
CA SER A 549 -41.96 45.49 7.51
C SER A 549 -41.96 44.49 6.35
N PRO A 550 -42.83 43.48 6.33
CA PRO A 550 -42.92 42.49 5.26
C PRO A 550 -43.79 43.05 4.12
N ASN A 551 -43.19 43.82 3.21
CA ASN A 551 -43.85 44.24 1.97
C ASN A 551 -43.30 43.46 0.76
N ASP A 552 -43.43 42.13 0.82
CA ASP A 552 -42.90 41.18 -0.16
C ASP A 552 -43.51 41.38 -1.56
N SER A 553 -44.76 41.84 -1.62
CA SER A 553 -45.43 42.22 -2.87
C SER A 553 -44.70 43.38 -3.56
N ASP A 554 -44.31 44.43 -2.84
CA ASP A 554 -43.63 45.59 -3.44
C ASP A 554 -42.20 45.25 -3.90
N ARG A 555 -41.53 44.33 -3.19
CA ARG A 555 -40.21 43.82 -3.59
C ARG A 555 -40.28 43.02 -4.89
N LEU A 556 -41.26 42.13 -5.00
CA LEU A 556 -41.50 41.37 -6.23
C LEU A 556 -41.84 42.32 -7.39
N ARG A 557 -42.67 43.34 -7.15
CA ARG A 557 -43.01 44.36 -8.16
C ARG A 557 -41.78 45.08 -8.70
N LYS A 558 -40.91 45.55 -7.81
CA LYS A 558 -39.68 46.27 -8.15
C LYS A 558 -38.71 45.36 -8.91
N TYR A 559 -38.64 44.08 -8.54
CA TYR A 559 -37.80 43.11 -9.23
C TYR A 559 -38.28 42.88 -10.67
N LEU A 560 -39.57 42.63 -10.89
CA LEU A 560 -40.14 42.46 -12.24
C LEU A 560 -39.98 43.73 -13.09
N MET A 561 -40.16 44.91 -12.50
CA MET A 561 -39.97 46.20 -13.18
C MET A 561 -38.54 46.43 -13.68
N LYS A 562 -37.52 45.87 -13.03
CA LYS A 562 -36.11 45.94 -13.50
C LYS A 562 -35.97 45.38 -14.93
N PHE A 563 -36.82 44.41 -15.28
CA PHE A 563 -36.83 43.72 -16.56
C PHE A 563 -38.04 44.11 -17.44
N GLY A 564 -38.73 45.20 -17.09
CA GLY A 564 -39.88 45.70 -17.85
C GLY A 564 -41.17 44.88 -17.70
N LEU A 565 -41.24 43.94 -16.76
CA LEU A 565 -42.37 43.03 -16.57
C LEU A 565 -43.33 43.52 -15.47
N LYS A 566 -44.61 43.17 -15.59
CA LYS A 566 -45.61 43.30 -14.51
C LYS A 566 -46.24 41.96 -14.19
N PHE A 567 -46.59 41.74 -12.91
CA PHE A 567 -47.23 40.52 -12.46
C PHE A 567 -48.51 40.19 -13.25
N ASP A 568 -49.34 41.20 -13.55
CA ASP A 568 -50.59 41.02 -14.28
C ASP A 568 -50.41 40.65 -15.77
N GLU A 569 -49.19 40.74 -16.30
CA GLU A 569 -48.84 40.38 -17.68
C GLU A 569 -48.29 38.95 -17.78
N LEU A 570 -47.95 38.31 -16.65
CA LEU A 570 -47.43 36.94 -16.57
C LEU A 570 -48.57 35.93 -16.52
N GLY A 571 -48.51 34.87 -17.33
CA GLY A 571 -49.54 33.81 -17.37
C GLY A 571 -50.82 34.15 -18.15
N LYS A 572 -50.86 35.29 -18.86
CA LYS A 572 -51.98 35.65 -19.77
C LYS A 572 -51.72 35.29 -21.24
N ASN A 573 -50.53 34.80 -21.58
CA ASN A 573 -50.19 34.29 -22.91
C ASN A 573 -50.38 32.77 -23.01
N THR A 574 -51.57 32.29 -22.64
CA THR A 574 -52.05 30.98 -23.09
C THR A 574 -53.20 31.21 -24.06
N LEU A 575 -52.84 31.59 -25.29
CA LEU A 575 -53.62 31.35 -26.51
C LEU A 575 -52.67 31.00 -27.64
#